data_AF-A0A5N7J8G8-F1
#
_entry.id   AF-A0A5N7J8G8-F1
#
_cell.length_a   1.000
_cell.length_b   1.000
_cell.length_c   1.000
_cell.angle_alpha   90.00
_cell.angle_beta   90.00
_cell.angle_gamma   90.00
#
_symmetry.space_group_name_H-M   'P 1'
#
loop_
_entity.id
_entity.type
_entity.pdbx_description
1 polymer ?
#
loop_
_entity_poly.entity_id
_entity_poly.type
_entity_poly.pdbx_seq_one_letter_code
_entity_poly.pdbx_strand_id
1 'polypeptide(L)'
;MKKYAGKTYELNGDLAEKYPNGVRFTEEGFPDFKPYSTKTVTVDNLEGDAYYDFIKTNKKAEFDSTPEGYTWHHVEDGKTMELVPSDLHGKVRHTGGASLIRKGIRP
;
A
#
# COMPACT_ATOMS: atom_id res chain seq x y z
N MET A 1 11.06 3.63 9.74
CA MET A 1 10.57 4.96 9.35
C MET A 1 9.62 5.43 10.45
N LYS A 2 10.03 6.33 11.37
CA LYS A 2 9.16 6.82 12.47
C LYS A 2 8.72 8.28 12.29
N LYS A 3 9.14 8.93 11.20
CA LYS A 3 8.98 10.37 10.97
C LYS A 3 7.51 10.83 10.98
N TYR A 4 6.61 9.97 10.51
CA TYR A 4 5.18 10.26 10.38
C TYR A 4 4.30 9.44 11.33
N ALA A 5 4.87 8.67 12.26
CA ALA A 5 4.09 7.90 13.22
C ALA A 5 3.04 8.77 13.94
N GLY A 6 1.79 8.34 13.91
CA GLY A 6 0.65 9.06 14.52
C GLY A 6 0.24 10.37 13.82
N LYS A 7 0.78 10.67 12.63
CA LYS A 7 0.55 11.92 11.90
C LYS A 7 -0.14 11.70 10.57
N THR A 8 -0.75 12.76 10.05
CA THR A 8 -1.20 12.82 8.65
C THR A 8 -0.07 13.38 7.78
N TYR A 9 0.19 12.69 6.67
CA TYR A 9 1.02 13.19 5.58
C TYR A 9 0.16 14.07 4.69
N GLU A 10 0.38 15.39 4.79
CA GLU A 10 -0.28 16.37 3.95
C GLU A 10 0.30 16.35 2.52
N LEU A 11 -0.58 16.34 1.54
CA LEU A 11 -0.23 16.40 0.12
C LEU A 11 -0.17 17.87 -0.33
N ASN A 12 0.39 18.11 -1.51
CA ASN A 12 0.52 19.47 -2.07
C ASN A 12 0.13 19.47 -3.56
N GLY A 13 -0.29 20.64 -4.06
CA GLY A 13 -0.71 20.83 -5.46
C GLY A 13 -1.92 19.97 -5.82
N ASP A 14 -1.98 19.50 -7.06
CA ASP A 14 -3.08 18.69 -7.61
C ASP A 14 -3.42 17.47 -6.75
N LEU A 15 -2.43 16.87 -6.09
CA LEU A 15 -2.66 15.73 -5.18
C LEU A 15 -3.40 16.14 -3.90
N ALA A 16 -3.21 17.35 -3.40
CA ALA A 16 -3.99 17.86 -2.27
C ALA A 16 -5.45 18.10 -2.67
N GLU A 17 -5.70 18.54 -3.91
CA GLU A 17 -7.06 18.71 -4.43
C GLU A 17 -7.76 17.35 -4.60
N LYS A 18 -7.04 16.36 -5.13
CA LYS A 18 -7.55 14.99 -5.33
C LYS A 18 -7.73 14.21 -4.03
N TYR A 19 -6.87 14.45 -3.05
CA TYR A 19 -6.83 13.73 -1.77
C TYR A 19 -6.71 14.72 -0.59
N PRO A 20 -7.78 15.49 -0.31
CA PRO A 20 -7.73 16.61 0.63
C PRO A 20 -7.51 16.21 2.09
N ASN A 21 -7.71 14.93 2.42
CA ASN A 21 -7.50 14.41 3.77
C ASN A 21 -6.06 13.89 4.01
N GLY A 22 -5.19 13.97 2.99
CA GLY A 22 -3.84 13.42 3.07
C GLY A 22 -3.82 11.91 3.34
N VAL A 23 -2.71 11.39 3.86
CA VAL A 23 -2.60 9.98 4.26
C VAL A 23 -2.23 9.90 5.73
N ARG A 24 -3.12 9.33 6.54
CA ARG A 24 -2.83 9.06 7.96
C ARG A 24 -1.76 7.99 8.06
N PHE A 25 -0.90 8.10 9.05
CA PHE A 25 0.03 7.05 9.43
C PHE A 25 -0.36 6.47 10.79
N THR A 26 -0.20 5.15 10.95
CA THR A 26 -0.36 4.46 12.22
C THR A 26 0.68 4.93 13.23
N GLU A 27 0.51 4.61 14.51
CA GLU A 27 1.50 4.89 15.56
C GLU A 27 2.84 4.16 15.31
N GLU A 28 2.83 3.09 14.52
CA GLU A 28 4.04 2.37 14.12
C GLU A 28 4.72 2.99 12.88
N GLY A 29 4.06 3.95 12.22
CA GLY A 29 4.58 4.67 11.07
C GLY A 29 4.31 4.00 9.72
N PHE A 30 3.24 3.19 9.61
CA PHE A 30 2.74 2.67 8.34
C PHE A 30 1.65 3.58 7.78
N PRO A 31 1.62 3.84 6.46
CA PRO A 31 0.56 4.62 5.84
C PRO A 31 -0.76 3.84 5.85
N ASP A 32 -1.85 4.52 6.17
CA ASP A 32 -3.21 4.03 6.06
C ASP A 32 -3.80 4.49 4.73
N PHE A 33 -3.69 3.64 3.71
CA PHE A 33 -4.28 3.89 2.40
C PHE A 33 -5.72 3.37 2.26
N LYS A 34 -6.27 2.76 3.31
CA LYS A 34 -7.61 2.17 3.28
C LYS A 34 -8.71 3.11 2.76
N PRO A 35 -8.73 4.42 3.07
CA PRO A 35 -9.74 5.34 2.51
C PRO A 35 -9.68 5.48 0.98
N TYR A 36 -8.55 5.13 0.37
CA TYR A 36 -8.28 5.26 -1.06
C TYR A 36 -8.19 3.89 -1.77
N SER A 37 -8.32 2.79 -1.02
CA SER A 37 -8.31 1.44 -1.57
C SER A 37 -9.62 1.15 -2.33
N THR A 38 -9.49 0.65 -3.54
CA THR A 38 -10.62 0.21 -4.38
C THR A 38 -10.90 -1.29 -4.26
N LYS A 39 -9.91 -2.06 -3.78
CA LYS A 39 -10.02 -3.50 -3.56
C LYS A 39 -9.01 -3.90 -2.49
N THR A 40 -9.45 -4.70 -1.53
CA THR A 40 -8.58 -5.31 -0.52
C THR A 40 -8.69 -6.82 -0.62
N VAL A 41 -7.55 -7.51 -0.64
CA VAL A 41 -7.49 -8.96 -0.70
C VAL A 41 -6.45 -9.50 0.28
N THR A 42 -6.73 -10.66 0.86
CA THR A 42 -5.75 -11.44 1.62
C THR A 42 -5.13 -12.48 0.72
N VAL A 43 -3.80 -12.51 0.67
CA VAL A 43 -2.99 -13.38 -0.18
C VAL A 43 -2.01 -14.14 0.70
N ASP A 44 -1.99 -15.46 0.56
CA ASP A 44 -1.07 -16.31 1.30
C ASP A 44 0.30 -16.34 0.60
N ASN A 45 1.38 -16.51 1.39
CA ASN A 45 2.75 -16.65 0.91
C ASN A 45 3.21 -15.50 0.00
N LEU A 46 3.02 -14.26 0.45
CA LEU A 46 3.65 -13.10 -0.18
C LEU A 46 5.17 -13.18 0.03
N GLU A 47 5.94 -12.72 -0.93
CA GLU A 47 7.41 -12.77 -0.90
C GLU A 47 8.03 -11.39 -0.62
N GLY A 48 7.21 -10.35 -0.66
CA GLY A 48 7.65 -8.96 -0.59
C GLY A 48 8.36 -8.50 -1.86
N ASP A 49 8.25 -9.28 -2.94
CA ASP A 49 8.63 -8.95 -4.30
C ASP A 49 7.39 -8.47 -5.07
N ALA A 50 7.42 -7.22 -5.52
CA ALA A 50 6.26 -6.61 -6.14
C ALA A 50 5.81 -7.35 -7.41
N TYR A 51 6.73 -7.87 -8.22
CA TYR A 51 6.35 -8.53 -9.47
C TYR A 51 5.59 -9.83 -9.20
N TYR A 52 6.14 -10.73 -8.39
CA TYR A 52 5.50 -12.00 -8.10
C TYR A 52 4.24 -11.84 -7.25
N ASP A 53 4.27 -10.95 -6.27
CA ASP A 53 3.13 -10.72 -5.41
C ASP A 53 1.97 -10.06 -6.17
N PHE A 54 2.25 -9.17 -7.14
CA PHE A 54 1.19 -8.56 -7.95
C PHE A 54 0.52 -9.61 -8.83
N ILE A 55 1.26 -10.57 -9.40
CA ILE A 55 0.67 -11.68 -10.17
C ILE A 55 -0.28 -12.50 -9.29
N LYS A 56 0.16 -12.90 -8.09
CA LYS A 56 -0.68 -13.64 -7.13
C LYS A 56 -1.93 -12.84 -6.74
N THR A 57 -1.74 -11.54 -6.48
CA THR A 57 -2.80 -10.64 -6.02
C THR A 57 -3.82 -10.37 -7.12
N ASN A 58 -3.38 -10.13 -8.36
CA ASN A 58 -4.26 -9.99 -9.52
C ASN A 58 -5.14 -11.24 -9.69
N LYS A 59 -4.54 -12.42 -9.65
CA LYS A 59 -5.29 -13.69 -9.69
C LYS A 59 -6.30 -13.81 -8.56
N LYS A 60 -5.92 -13.46 -7.33
CA LYS A 60 -6.82 -13.50 -6.15
C LYS A 60 -7.95 -12.46 -6.24
N ALA A 61 -7.68 -11.32 -6.85
CA ALA A 61 -8.64 -10.24 -7.07
C ALA A 61 -9.51 -10.43 -8.32
N GLU A 62 -9.30 -11.52 -9.08
CA GLU A 62 -9.98 -11.82 -10.35
C GLU A 62 -9.70 -10.77 -11.44
N PHE A 63 -8.46 -10.27 -11.49
CA PHE A 63 -7.97 -9.39 -12.54
C PHE A 63 -6.95 -10.09 -13.43
N ASP A 64 -7.00 -9.80 -14.74
CA ASP A 64 -5.99 -10.26 -15.70
C ASP A 64 -4.63 -9.57 -15.47
N SER A 65 -4.67 -8.30 -15.08
CA SER A 65 -3.50 -7.50 -14.69
C SER A 65 -3.89 -6.42 -13.69
N THR A 66 -2.90 -5.80 -13.05
CA THR A 66 -3.16 -4.65 -12.17
C THR A 66 -3.78 -3.52 -13.00
N PRO A 67 -4.93 -2.96 -12.61
CA PRO A 67 -5.59 -1.90 -13.37
C PRO A 67 -4.70 -0.68 -13.59
N GLU A 68 -4.83 -0.05 -14.76
CA GLU A 68 -4.06 1.15 -15.11
C GLU A 68 -4.32 2.28 -14.09
N GLY A 69 -3.25 2.97 -13.67
CA GLY A 69 -3.33 4.03 -12.66
C GLY A 69 -3.35 3.53 -11.21
N TYR A 70 -3.33 2.22 -10.97
CA TYR A 70 -3.32 1.62 -9.64
C TYR A 70 -2.09 0.75 -9.39
N THR A 71 -1.80 0.53 -8.11
CA THR A 71 -0.74 -0.35 -7.62
C THR A 71 -1.26 -1.13 -6.43
N TRP A 72 -0.76 -2.35 -6.24
CA TRP A 72 -0.99 -3.07 -4.99
C TRP A 72 -0.03 -2.57 -3.91
N HIS A 73 -0.58 -2.19 -2.78
CA HIS A 73 0.15 -1.82 -1.57
C HIS A 73 0.18 -3.01 -0.62
N HIS A 74 1.39 -3.43 -0.21
CA HIS A 74 1.58 -4.42 0.84
C HIS A 74 1.34 -3.80 2.23
N VAL A 75 0.27 -4.21 2.89
CA VAL A 75 -0.06 -3.81 4.27
C VAL A 75 0.92 -4.44 5.27
N GLU A 76 1.14 -3.80 6.42
CA GLU A 76 2.13 -4.21 7.42
C GLU A 76 1.88 -5.57 8.10
N ASP A 77 0.71 -6.18 7.88
CA ASP A 77 0.39 -7.52 8.37
C ASP A 77 1.08 -8.65 7.58
N GLY A 78 1.63 -8.33 6.40
CA GLY A 78 2.37 -9.27 5.54
C GLY A 78 1.50 -10.17 4.66
N LYS A 79 0.18 -10.01 4.68
CA LYS A 79 -0.76 -10.87 3.94
C LYS A 79 -1.85 -10.10 3.20
N THR A 80 -2.07 -8.84 3.58
CA THR A 80 -3.10 -8.00 2.98
C THR A 80 -2.49 -7.12 1.90
N MET A 81 -3.19 -7.07 0.76
CA MET A 81 -2.87 -6.22 -0.38
C MET A 81 -4.04 -5.28 -0.64
N GLU A 82 -3.75 -3.99 -0.80
CA GLU A 82 -4.74 -2.95 -1.11
C GLU A 82 -4.47 -2.32 -2.47
N LEU A 83 -5.48 -2.28 -3.34
CA LEU A 83 -5.36 -1.64 -4.66
C LEU A 83 -5.61 -0.15 -4.51
N VAL A 84 -4.55 0.64 -4.63
CA VAL A 84 -4.55 2.09 -4.36
C VAL A 84 -4.07 2.87 -5.58
N PRO A 85 -4.45 4.14 -5.73
CA PRO A 85 -3.93 4.98 -6.81
C PRO A 85 -2.41 5.11 -6.78
N SER A 86 -1.77 4.87 -7.92
CA SER A 86 -0.30 4.89 -8.05
C SER A 86 0.30 6.26 -7.81
N ASP A 87 -0.41 7.33 -8.17
CA ASP A 87 0.01 8.72 -7.96
C ASP A 87 0.14 9.06 -6.46
N LEU A 88 -0.84 8.64 -5.67
CA LEU A 88 -0.87 8.80 -4.22
C LEU A 88 0.21 7.94 -3.56
N HIS A 89 0.23 6.65 -3.86
CA HIS A 89 1.18 5.71 -3.28
C HIS A 89 2.63 6.11 -3.57
N GLY A 90 2.92 6.54 -4.80
CA GLY A 90 4.25 7.00 -5.20
C GLY A 90 4.69 8.29 -4.52
N LYS A 91 3.75 9.18 -4.16
CA LYS A 91 4.07 10.43 -3.46
C LYS A 91 4.40 10.22 -2.00
N VAL A 92 3.67 9.31 -1.33
CA VAL A 92 3.83 9.03 0.10
C VAL A 92 5.02 8.09 0.30
N ARG A 93 6.18 8.64 0.65
CA ARG A 93 7.35 7.80 0.98
C ARG A 93 7.06 6.97 2.23
N HIS A 94 7.21 5.66 2.15
CA HIS A 94 6.96 4.74 3.26
C HIS A 94 7.85 3.49 3.20
N THR A 95 7.89 2.74 4.29
CA THR A 95 8.38 1.36 4.32
C THR A 95 7.17 0.47 4.54
N GLY A 96 6.69 -0.20 3.48
CA GLY A 96 5.49 -1.03 3.54
C GLY A 96 5.76 -2.48 3.99
N GLY A 97 4.69 -3.28 4.02
CA GLY A 97 4.72 -4.71 4.38
C GLY A 97 5.72 -5.52 3.57
N ALA A 98 5.95 -5.17 2.30
CA ALA A 98 6.94 -5.81 1.44
C ALA A 98 8.35 -5.87 2.06
N SER A 99 8.76 -4.83 2.80
CA SER A 99 10.06 -4.86 3.47
C SER A 99 10.06 -5.75 4.72
N LEU A 100 8.92 -5.93 5.38
CA LEU A 100 8.82 -6.78 6.57
C LEU A 100 8.83 -8.26 6.17
N ILE A 101 8.15 -8.60 5.08
CA ILE A 101 8.14 -9.94 4.48
C ILE A 101 9.57 -10.34 4.08
N ARG A 102 10.27 -9.50 3.29
CA ARG A 102 11.67 -9.75 2.89
C ARG A 102 12.66 -9.92 4.04
N LYS A 103 12.31 -9.42 5.23
CA LYS A 103 13.12 -9.55 6.45
C LYS A 103 12.69 -10.73 7.34
N GLY A 104 11.64 -11.47 6.96
CA GLY A 104 11.05 -12.53 7.78
C GLY A 104 10.41 -12.05 9.07
N ILE A 105 10.06 -10.75 9.16
CA ILE A 105 9.40 -10.15 10.33
C ILE A 105 7.89 -10.40 10.31
N ARG A 106 7.36 -10.57 9.10
CA ARG A 106 5.98 -10.90 8.80
C ARG A 106 5.96 -12.17 7.94
N PRO A 107 4.85 -12.94 7.99
CA PRO A 107 4.70 -14.13 7.17
C PRO A 107 4.89 -13.85 5.68
#